data_AF-A0A7X6VKI6-F1
#
_entry.id   AF-A0A7X6VKI6-F1
#
_cell.length_a   1.000
_cell.length_b   1.000
_cell.length_c   1.000
_cell.angle_alpha   90.00
_cell.angle_beta   90.00
_cell.angle_gamma   90.00
#
_symmetry.space_group_name_H-M   'P 1'
#
loop_
_entity.id
_entity.type
_entity.pdbx_description
1 polymer ?
#
loop_
_entity_poly.entity_id
_entity_poly.type
_entity_poly.pdbx_seq_one_letter_code
_entity_poly.pdbx_strand_id
1 'polypeptide(L)'
;MKKAVGIDLGTTNSVIAVIEGGTPEVVANAEGGRTTPSVVAFTKDGERLVGSIAKRQATLNPDGTLFSIKRFIGRKYNEVESELKIVPYKVVEGPNGAVRFSVAGKEYAPEEISASILKKLVQDASAYLGEKINDVVITVPAYFNDSQRQSTKDAGVIAGLNVLRVVNEPTAAALAYGL
;
A
#
# COMPACT_ATOMS: atom_id res chain seq x y z
N MET A 1 -11.74 -10.75 -21.19
CA MET A 1 -11.86 -11.35 -19.85
C MET A 1 -11.37 -10.32 -18.85
N LYS A 2 -12.03 -10.16 -17.68
CA LYS A 2 -11.51 -9.26 -16.65
C LYS A 2 -10.13 -9.78 -16.20
N LYS A 3 -9.07 -9.02 -16.43
CA LYS A 3 -7.73 -9.37 -16.00
C LYS A 3 -7.58 -9.01 -14.52
N ALA A 4 -7.26 -10.02 -13.70
CA ALA A 4 -6.82 -9.79 -12.34
C ALA A 4 -5.32 -9.48 -12.32
N VAL A 5 -4.88 -8.69 -11.35
CA VAL A 5 -3.46 -8.36 -11.15
C VAL A 5 -2.97 -8.76 -9.78
N GLY A 6 -1.68 -9.07 -9.68
CA GLY A 6 -1.00 -9.35 -8.41
C GLY A 6 -0.33 -8.09 -7.89
N ILE A 7 -0.56 -7.77 -6.62
CA ILE A 7 0.07 -6.64 -5.94
C ILE A 7 0.87 -7.15 -4.76
N ASP A 8 2.18 -6.90 -4.80
CA ASP A 8 3.01 -6.94 -3.60
C ASP A 8 2.91 -5.59 -2.88
N LEU A 9 2.14 -5.54 -1.79
CA LEU A 9 2.00 -4.32 -0.99
C LEU A 9 3.06 -4.33 0.11
N GLY A 10 4.31 -3.97 -0.18
CA GLY A 10 5.37 -4.04 0.84
C GLY A 10 5.37 -2.89 1.84
N THR A 11 6.20 -3.02 2.89
CA THR A 11 6.41 -1.97 3.91
C THR A 11 7.16 -0.77 3.34
N THR A 12 8.10 -1.02 2.44
CA THR A 12 9.03 -0.01 1.90
C THR A 12 8.79 0.25 0.42
N ASN A 13 8.60 -0.81 -0.35
CA ASN A 13 8.29 -0.73 -1.77
C ASN A 13 7.15 -1.67 -2.08
N SER A 14 6.37 -1.31 -3.09
CA SER A 14 5.29 -2.11 -3.62
C SER A 14 5.52 -2.40 -5.10
N VAL A 15 4.98 -3.52 -5.56
CA VAL A 15 5.11 -4.00 -6.94
C VAL A 15 3.73 -4.42 -7.45
N ILE A 16 3.49 -4.23 -8.74
CA ILE A 16 2.31 -4.77 -9.41
C ILE A 16 2.73 -5.58 -10.63
N ALA A 17 2.09 -6.73 -10.81
CA ALA A 17 2.36 -7.66 -11.89
C ALA A 17 1.06 -8.12 -12.56
N VAL A 18 1.18 -8.43 -13.85
CA VAL A 18 0.11 -8.91 -14.73
C VAL A 18 0.50 -10.27 -15.30
N ILE A 19 -0.45 -11.01 -15.87
CA ILE A 19 -0.16 -12.18 -16.71
C ILE A 19 -0.31 -11.77 -18.17
N GLU A 20 0.77 -11.84 -18.95
CA GLU A 20 0.78 -11.57 -20.39
C GLU A 20 1.33 -12.79 -21.13
N GLY A 21 0.64 -13.28 -22.16
CA GLY A 21 1.10 -14.45 -22.91
C GLY A 21 1.27 -15.74 -22.09
N GLY A 22 0.70 -15.80 -20.88
CA GLY A 22 0.87 -16.91 -19.94
C GLY A 22 2.03 -16.76 -18.96
N THR A 23 2.83 -15.69 -19.05
CA THR A 23 3.96 -15.41 -18.15
C THR A 23 3.66 -14.22 -17.24
N PRO A 24 4.16 -14.23 -15.98
CA PRO A 24 4.05 -13.09 -15.09
C PRO A 24 5.01 -11.97 -15.50
N GLU A 25 4.47 -10.76 -15.68
CA GLU A 25 5.23 -9.56 -16.03
C GLU A 25 5.03 -8.46 -14.98
N VAL A 26 6.14 -7.90 -14.50
CA VAL A 26 6.11 -6.75 -13.59
C VAL A 26 5.91 -5.47 -14.39
N VAL A 27 4.91 -4.68 -14.02
CA VAL A 27 4.60 -3.43 -14.70
C VAL A 27 5.47 -2.30 -14.14
N ALA A 28 6.05 -1.49 -15.02
CA ALA A 28 6.74 -0.28 -14.64
C ALA A 28 5.73 0.81 -14.22
N ASN A 29 6.01 1.54 -13.16
CA ASN A 29 5.22 2.72 -12.78
C ASN A 29 5.43 3.87 -13.77
N ALA A 30 4.60 4.91 -13.66
CA ALA A 30 4.70 6.11 -14.50
C ALA A 30 6.09 6.79 -14.43
N GLU A 31 6.85 6.56 -13.36
CA GLU A 31 8.21 7.05 -13.17
C GLU A 31 9.31 6.14 -13.77
N GLY A 32 8.93 5.06 -14.45
CA GLY A 32 9.83 4.11 -15.13
C GLY A 32 10.44 3.03 -14.23
N GLY A 33 10.10 3.00 -12.93
CA GLY A 33 10.58 2.01 -11.97
C GLY A 33 9.69 0.76 -11.91
N ARG A 34 10.30 -0.42 -11.73
CA ARG A 34 9.56 -1.69 -11.49
C ARG A 34 9.08 -1.86 -10.03
N THR A 35 9.43 -0.91 -9.17
CA THR A 35 8.96 -0.84 -7.79
C THR A 35 8.51 0.58 -7.49
N THR A 36 7.43 0.73 -6.74
CA THR A 36 6.92 2.02 -6.27
C THR A 36 7.17 2.14 -4.77
N PRO A 37 7.85 3.20 -4.27
CA PRO A 37 7.97 3.40 -2.84
C PRO A 37 6.61 3.42 -2.13
N SER A 38 6.48 2.72 -1.02
CA SER A 38 5.25 2.65 -0.21
C SER A 38 5.14 3.89 0.67
N VAL A 39 5.09 5.06 0.02
CA VAL A 39 5.16 6.38 0.63
C VAL A 39 4.00 7.23 0.11
N VAL A 40 3.33 7.92 1.01
CA VAL A 40 2.26 8.87 0.71
C VAL A 40 2.59 10.19 1.37
N ALA A 41 2.46 11.28 0.65
CA ALA A 41 2.70 12.62 1.16
C ALA A 41 1.50 13.52 0.95
N PHE A 42 1.26 14.41 1.90
CA PHE A 42 0.27 15.46 1.80
C PHE A 42 0.98 16.80 1.59
N THR A 43 0.69 17.46 0.47
CA THR A 43 1.20 18.81 0.22
C THR A 43 0.46 19.82 1.09
N LYS A 44 1.00 21.03 1.21
CA LYS A 44 0.37 22.14 1.94
C LYS A 44 -1.01 22.49 1.38
N ASP A 45 -1.21 22.28 0.08
CA ASP A 45 -2.46 22.57 -0.63
C ASP A 45 -3.46 21.40 -0.54
N GLY A 46 -3.11 20.34 0.21
CA GLY A 46 -3.97 19.18 0.45
C GLY A 46 -3.91 18.10 -0.64
N GLU A 47 -3.04 18.25 -1.64
CA GLU A 47 -2.82 17.23 -2.66
C GLU A 47 -2.12 16.00 -2.06
N ARG A 48 -2.49 14.81 -2.53
CA ARG A 48 -1.87 13.55 -2.12
C ARG A 48 -0.89 13.07 -3.19
N LEU A 49 0.39 13.02 -2.84
CA LEU A 49 1.45 12.44 -3.64
C LEU A 49 1.69 11.00 -3.21
N VAL A 50 2.07 10.12 -4.14
CA VAL A 50 2.36 8.69 -3.85
C VAL A 50 3.66 8.28 -4.55
N GLY A 51 4.41 7.35 -3.96
CA GLY A 51 5.56 6.74 -4.61
C GLY A 51 6.80 7.64 -4.60
N SER A 52 7.53 7.66 -5.72
CA SER A 52 8.80 8.37 -5.85
C SER A 52 8.65 9.87 -5.60
N ILE A 53 7.55 10.47 -6.03
CA ILE A 53 7.27 11.90 -5.85
C ILE A 53 7.08 12.21 -4.35
N ALA A 54 6.30 11.39 -3.64
CA ALA A 54 6.11 11.53 -2.20
C ALA A 54 7.43 11.34 -1.42
N LYS A 55 8.25 10.36 -1.82
CA LYS A 55 9.55 10.09 -1.19
C LYS A 55 10.53 11.26 -1.33
N ARG A 56 10.56 11.94 -2.48
CA ARG A 56 11.50 13.06 -2.74
C ARG A 56 11.33 14.24 -1.78
N GLN A 57 10.12 14.48 -1.30
CA GLN A 57 9.83 15.61 -0.42
C GLN A 57 9.84 15.25 1.08
N ALA A 58 10.17 14.00 1.43
CA ALA A 58 10.19 13.52 2.82
C ALA A 58 11.08 14.36 3.75
N THR A 59 12.23 14.82 3.27
CA THR A 59 13.16 15.65 4.06
C THR A 59 12.62 17.05 4.33
N LEU A 60 11.85 17.61 3.40
CA LEU A 60 11.30 18.97 3.50
C LEU A 60 9.92 19.00 4.19
N ASN A 61 9.23 17.86 4.23
CA ASN A 61 7.90 17.70 4.79
C ASN A 61 7.80 16.38 5.58
N PRO A 62 8.59 16.21 6.67
CA PRO A 62 8.64 14.96 7.41
C PRO A 62 7.30 14.61 8.07
N ASP A 63 6.60 15.60 8.62
CA ASP A 63 5.32 15.40 9.33
C ASP A 63 4.16 15.02 8.38
N GLY A 64 4.21 15.50 7.14
CA GLY A 64 3.23 15.22 6.10
C GLY A 64 3.56 14.02 5.22
N THR A 65 4.68 13.32 5.47
CA THR A 65 5.12 12.17 4.66
C THR A 65 5.02 10.87 5.43
N LEU A 66 4.06 10.03 5.04
CA LEU A 66 3.75 8.76 5.66
C LEU A 66 4.45 7.61 4.92
N PHE A 67 5.22 6.81 5.63
CA PHE A 67 5.94 5.63 5.12
C PHE A 67 5.92 4.51 6.15
N SER A 68 6.36 3.28 5.83
CA SER A 68 6.31 2.15 6.76
C SER A 68 4.91 1.80 7.30
N ILE A 69 3.85 2.22 6.60
CA ILE A 69 2.47 2.16 7.10
C ILE A 69 1.98 0.73 7.32
N LYS A 70 2.53 -0.23 6.57
CA LYS A 70 2.27 -1.66 6.77
C LYS A 70 2.64 -2.16 8.18
N ARG A 71 3.49 -1.44 8.93
CA ARG A 71 3.80 -1.74 10.34
C ARG A 71 2.66 -1.40 11.31
N PHE A 72 1.70 -0.59 10.89
CA PHE A 72 0.59 -0.10 11.72
C PHE A 72 -0.77 -0.72 11.32
N ILE A 73 -0.89 -1.24 10.10
CA ILE A 73 -2.15 -1.75 9.56
C ILE A 73 -2.72 -2.87 10.45
N GLY A 74 -3.99 -2.74 10.83
CA GLY A 74 -4.68 -3.70 11.69
C GLY A 74 -4.13 -3.85 13.11
N ARG A 75 -3.29 -2.93 13.59
CA ARG A 75 -2.79 -2.90 14.98
C ARG A 75 -3.50 -1.83 15.82
N LYS A 76 -3.47 -2.04 17.13
CA LYS A 76 -3.86 -1.03 18.12
C LYS A 76 -2.71 -0.09 18.44
N TYR A 77 -3.05 1.10 18.90
CA TYR A 77 -2.08 2.15 19.23
C TYR A 77 -1.08 1.71 20.32
N ASN A 78 -1.54 0.99 21.33
CA ASN A 78 -0.69 0.46 22.39
C ASN A 78 0.22 -0.70 21.95
N GLU A 79 0.03 -1.25 20.75
CA GLU A 79 0.87 -2.33 20.23
C GLU A 79 2.07 -1.79 19.44
N VAL A 80 2.10 -0.50 19.08
CA VAL A 80 3.06 0.07 18.10
C VAL A 80 4.12 0.98 18.72
N GLU A 81 4.36 0.89 20.03
CA GLU A 81 5.29 1.78 20.75
C GLU A 81 6.69 1.83 20.15
N SER A 82 7.17 0.73 19.58
CA SER A 82 8.48 0.67 18.94
C SER A 82 8.52 1.48 17.64
N GLU A 83 7.44 1.43 16.87
CA GLU A 83 7.27 2.16 15.62
C GLU A 83 7.12 3.66 15.87
N LEU A 84 6.47 4.07 16.96
CA LEU A 84 6.31 5.48 17.34
C LEU A 84 7.67 6.20 17.49
N LYS A 85 8.74 5.47 17.86
CA LYS A 85 10.08 6.02 18.09
C LYS A 85 10.90 6.23 16.81
N ILE A 86 10.47 5.63 15.69
CA ILE A 86 11.26 5.58 14.45
C ILE A 86 10.59 6.29 13.27
N VAL A 87 9.45 6.93 13.50
CA VAL A 87 8.71 7.69 12.48
C VAL A 87 8.65 9.17 12.86
N PRO A 88 8.82 10.11 11.92
CA PRO A 88 8.81 11.54 12.22
C PRO A 88 7.40 12.12 12.30
N TYR A 89 6.42 11.50 11.62
CA TYR A 89 5.05 11.98 11.56
C TYR A 89 4.23 11.60 12.79
N LYS A 90 3.18 12.36 13.06
CA LYS A 90 2.36 12.21 14.26
C LYS A 90 1.40 11.03 14.13
N VAL A 91 1.61 10.02 14.97
CA VAL A 91 0.67 8.91 15.19
C VAL A 91 -0.16 9.20 16.44
N VAL A 92 -1.47 9.00 16.39
CA VAL A 92 -2.39 9.21 17.51
C VAL A 92 -3.30 8.01 17.71
N GLU A 93 -3.83 7.88 18.93
CA GLU A 93 -4.84 6.89 19.27
C GLU A 93 -6.22 7.38 18.79
N GLY A 94 -6.85 6.61 17.92
CA GLY A 94 -8.20 6.85 17.44
C GLY A 94 -9.26 6.03 18.19
N PRO A 95 -10.50 6.03 17.69
CA PRO A 95 -11.60 5.27 18.29
C PRO A 95 -11.26 3.79 18.46
N ASN A 96 -11.65 3.21 19.60
CA ASN A 96 -11.40 1.81 19.96
C ASN A 96 -9.91 1.42 20.03
N GLY A 97 -9.02 2.39 20.25
CA GLY A 97 -7.58 2.18 20.33
C GLY A 97 -6.92 1.95 18.98
N ALA A 98 -7.59 2.28 17.88
CA ALA A 98 -7.03 2.14 16.53
C ALA A 98 -5.90 3.13 16.27
N VAL A 99 -4.94 2.78 15.43
CA VAL A 99 -3.90 3.72 14.99
C VAL A 99 -4.48 4.76 14.01
N ARG A 100 -4.12 6.03 14.19
CA ARG A 100 -4.38 7.12 13.24
C ARG A 100 -3.13 7.93 12.97
N PHE A 101 -3.03 8.52 11.77
CA PHE A 101 -2.00 9.50 11.43
C PHE A 101 -2.62 10.89 11.38
N SER A 102 -2.11 11.81 12.20
CA SER A 102 -2.58 13.20 12.24
C SER A 102 -1.73 14.04 11.30
N VAL A 103 -2.32 14.46 10.18
CA VAL A 103 -1.66 15.29 9.16
C VAL A 103 -2.51 16.51 8.91
N ALA A 104 -1.94 17.71 9.14
CA ALA A 104 -2.63 19.00 8.96
C ALA A 104 -4.02 19.07 9.63
N GLY A 105 -4.16 18.52 10.84
CA GLY A 105 -5.41 18.52 11.60
C GLY A 105 -6.45 17.50 11.16
N LYS A 106 -6.13 16.63 10.19
CA LYS A 106 -6.98 15.49 9.78
C LYS A 106 -6.36 14.18 10.21
N GLU A 107 -7.20 13.22 10.55
CA GLU A 107 -6.79 11.87 10.93
C GLU A 107 -7.04 10.88 9.81
N TYR A 108 -6.04 10.04 9.52
CA TYR A 108 -6.11 9.01 8.49
C TYR A 108 -5.83 7.64 9.08
N ALA A 109 -6.61 6.64 8.65
CA ALA A 109 -6.36 5.23 8.96
C ALA A 109 -5.19 4.66 8.15
N PRO A 110 -4.44 3.66 8.67
CA PRO A 110 -3.48 2.88 7.88
C PRO A 110 -4.03 2.32 6.57
N GLU A 111 -5.30 1.94 6.57
CA GLU A 111 -6.01 1.40 5.42
C GLU A 111 -6.19 2.46 4.33
N GLU A 112 -6.50 3.70 4.69
CA GLU A 112 -6.67 4.81 3.74
C GLU A 112 -5.35 5.21 3.06
N ILE A 113 -4.25 5.14 3.81
CA ILE A 113 -2.92 5.43 3.29
C ILE A 113 -2.47 4.30 2.38
N SER A 114 -2.64 3.04 2.81
CA SER A 114 -2.35 1.86 1.99
C SER A 114 -3.20 1.83 0.72
N ALA A 115 -4.48 2.23 0.78
CA ALA A 115 -5.36 2.35 -0.36
C ALA A 115 -4.84 3.33 -1.42
N SER A 116 -4.12 4.38 -1.01
CA SER A 116 -3.53 5.35 -1.95
C SER A 116 -2.41 4.73 -2.76
N ILE A 117 -1.62 3.86 -2.12
CA ILE A 117 -0.56 3.08 -2.78
C ILE A 117 -1.20 2.08 -3.76
N LEU A 118 -2.24 1.37 -3.33
CA LEU A 118 -2.98 0.44 -4.19
C LEU A 118 -3.59 1.15 -5.42
N LYS A 119 -4.21 2.33 -5.23
CA LYS A 119 -4.75 3.13 -6.33
C LYS A 119 -3.67 3.51 -7.35
N LYS A 120 -2.52 4.01 -6.90
CA LYS A 120 -1.38 4.37 -7.76
C LYS A 120 -0.93 3.17 -8.60
N LEU A 121 -0.72 2.02 -7.96
CA LEU A 121 -0.27 0.80 -8.65
C LEU A 121 -1.27 0.34 -9.71
N VAL A 122 -2.55 0.29 -9.37
CA VAL A 122 -3.60 -0.15 -10.31
C VAL A 122 -3.80 0.86 -11.44
N GLN A 123 -3.63 2.16 -11.17
CA GLN A 123 -3.63 3.19 -12.21
C GLN A 123 -2.48 2.99 -13.20
N ASP A 124 -1.26 2.77 -12.70
CA ASP A 124 -0.08 2.52 -13.54
C ASP A 124 -0.29 1.25 -14.40
N ALA A 125 -0.80 0.16 -13.81
CA ALA A 125 -1.11 -1.06 -14.55
C ALA A 125 -2.26 -0.91 -15.55
N SER A 126 -3.30 -0.15 -15.21
CA SER A 126 -4.41 0.13 -16.13
C SER A 126 -3.96 0.94 -17.34
N ALA A 127 -3.06 1.92 -17.12
CA ALA A 127 -2.46 2.70 -18.19
C ALA A 127 -1.59 1.83 -19.11
N TYR A 128 -0.78 0.93 -18.52
CA TYR A 128 0.04 -0.02 -19.28
C TYR A 128 -0.80 -0.97 -20.14
N LEU A 129 -1.89 -1.52 -19.61
CA LEU A 129 -2.76 -2.47 -20.33
C LEU A 129 -3.75 -1.79 -21.30
N GLY A 130 -3.99 -0.47 -21.16
CA GLY A 130 -5.02 0.24 -21.92
C GLY A 130 -6.45 -0.11 -21.51
N GLU A 131 -6.67 -0.71 -20.34
CA GLU A 131 -7.98 -1.09 -19.81
C GLU A 131 -8.10 -0.89 -18.30
N LYS A 132 -9.32 -0.71 -17.80
CA LYS A 132 -9.56 -0.51 -16.36
C LYS A 132 -9.48 -1.83 -15.60
N ILE A 133 -8.56 -1.90 -14.64
CA ILE A 133 -8.40 -3.04 -13.73
C ILE A 133 -9.21 -2.79 -12.44
N ASN A 134 -9.92 -3.81 -11.97
CA ASN A 134 -10.65 -3.76 -10.69
C ASN A 134 -10.35 -4.96 -9.80
N ASP A 135 -10.05 -6.13 -10.38
CA ASP A 135 -9.86 -7.37 -9.64
C ASP A 135 -8.38 -7.54 -9.25
N VAL A 136 -8.10 -7.77 -7.98
CA VAL A 136 -6.73 -7.83 -7.46
C VAL A 136 -6.49 -9.00 -6.50
N VAL A 137 -5.25 -9.48 -6.47
CA VAL A 137 -4.70 -10.33 -5.41
C VAL A 137 -3.62 -9.54 -4.69
N ILE A 138 -3.69 -9.46 -3.36
CA ILE A 138 -2.77 -8.63 -2.55
C ILE A 138 -1.96 -9.52 -1.61
N THR A 139 -0.64 -9.27 -1.50
CA THR A 139 0.23 -10.00 -0.57
C THR A 139 0.14 -9.47 0.87
N VAL A 140 0.31 -10.36 1.84
CA VAL A 140 0.53 -10.05 3.26
C VAL A 140 1.61 -10.96 3.85
N PRO A 141 2.31 -10.54 4.92
CA PRO A 141 3.23 -11.40 5.64
C PRO A 141 2.51 -12.64 6.16
N ALA A 142 3.18 -13.79 6.13
CA ALA A 142 2.57 -15.06 6.57
C ALA A 142 2.08 -15.01 8.03
N TYR A 143 2.77 -14.23 8.87
CA TYR A 143 2.46 -14.05 10.29
C TYR A 143 1.40 -12.98 10.58
N PHE A 144 0.83 -12.33 9.57
CA PHE A 144 -0.29 -11.40 9.80
C PHE A 144 -1.49 -12.14 10.40
N ASN A 145 -2.02 -11.58 11.49
CA ASN A 145 -3.24 -12.06 12.12
C ASN A 145 -4.51 -11.66 11.33
N ASP A 146 -5.67 -12.11 11.79
CA ASP A 146 -6.95 -11.86 11.10
C ASP A 146 -7.27 -10.38 10.93
N SER A 147 -6.99 -9.56 11.95
CA SER A 147 -7.23 -8.11 11.90
C SER A 147 -6.36 -7.45 10.83
N GLN A 148 -5.08 -7.79 10.76
CA GLN A 148 -4.15 -7.22 9.77
C GLN A 148 -4.48 -7.66 8.34
N ARG A 149 -4.92 -8.91 8.17
CA ARG A 149 -5.41 -9.43 6.89
C ARG A 149 -6.68 -8.71 6.44
N GLN A 150 -7.64 -8.54 7.36
CA GLN A 150 -8.89 -7.85 7.07
C GLN A 150 -8.64 -6.38 6.74
N SER A 151 -7.83 -5.66 7.52
CA SER A 151 -7.43 -4.28 7.22
C SER A 151 -6.74 -4.14 5.86
N THR A 152 -5.91 -5.11 5.46
CA THR A 152 -5.30 -5.10 4.12
C THR A 152 -6.34 -5.27 3.01
N LYS A 153 -7.33 -6.13 3.23
CA LYS A 153 -8.48 -6.28 2.31
C LYS A 153 -9.31 -5.00 2.25
N ASP A 154 -9.56 -4.36 3.40
CA ASP A 154 -10.31 -3.11 3.50
C ASP A 154 -9.58 -1.96 2.78
N ALA A 155 -8.25 -1.91 2.86
CA ALA A 155 -7.45 -0.97 2.06
C ALA A 155 -7.71 -1.17 0.55
N GLY A 156 -7.85 -2.41 0.08
CA GLY A 156 -8.26 -2.72 -1.29
C GLY A 156 -9.67 -2.22 -1.63
N VAL A 157 -10.63 -2.40 -0.72
CA VAL A 157 -12.01 -1.91 -0.88
C VAL A 157 -12.05 -0.37 -0.93
N ILE A 158 -11.33 0.31 -0.03
CA ILE A 158 -11.19 1.78 -0.02
C ILE A 158 -10.48 2.27 -1.30
N ALA A 159 -9.61 1.43 -1.87
CA ALA A 159 -8.99 1.68 -3.17
C ALA A 159 -9.98 1.57 -4.35
N GLY A 160 -11.19 1.06 -4.14
CA GLY A 160 -12.17 0.78 -5.19
C GLY A 160 -11.91 -0.53 -5.93
N LEU A 161 -11.19 -1.46 -5.30
CA LEU A 161 -10.75 -2.72 -5.89
C LEU A 161 -11.55 -3.89 -5.32
N ASN A 162 -11.81 -4.89 -6.16
CA ASN A 162 -12.33 -6.18 -5.76
C ASN A 162 -11.16 -7.10 -5.38
N VAL A 163 -10.95 -7.29 -4.09
CA VAL A 163 -9.88 -8.15 -3.57
C VAL A 163 -10.31 -9.62 -3.63
N LEU A 164 -9.87 -10.30 -4.68
CA LEU A 164 -10.18 -11.72 -4.92
C LEU A 164 -9.55 -12.63 -3.87
N ARG A 165 -8.32 -12.30 -3.47
CA ARG A 165 -7.55 -13.08 -2.50
C ARG A 165 -6.50 -12.22 -1.81
N VAL A 166 -6.29 -12.51 -0.54
CA VAL A 166 -5.10 -12.11 0.20
C VAL A 166 -4.19 -13.33 0.30
N VAL A 167 -2.96 -13.22 -0.19
CA VAL A 167 -2.01 -14.35 -0.27
C VAL A 167 -0.80 -14.08 0.63
N ASN A 168 -0.24 -15.14 1.20
CA ASN A 168 1.00 -15.01 1.97
C ASN A 168 2.16 -14.69 1.03
N GLU A 169 2.96 -13.69 1.37
CA GLU A 169 4.19 -13.30 0.66
C GLU A 169 5.10 -14.50 0.33
N PRO A 170 5.48 -15.39 1.28
CA PRO A 170 6.34 -16.52 0.95
C PRO A 170 5.66 -17.55 0.03
N THR A 171 4.32 -17.66 0.08
CA THR A 171 3.58 -18.53 -0.85
C THR A 171 3.59 -17.95 -2.26
N ALA A 172 3.41 -16.63 -2.41
CA ALA A 172 3.53 -15.97 -3.70
C ALA A 172 4.94 -16.11 -4.29
N ALA A 173 5.98 -15.97 -3.45
CA ALA A 173 7.37 -16.19 -3.86
C ALA A 173 7.62 -17.64 -4.29
N ALA A 174 7.10 -18.62 -3.56
CA ALA A 174 7.23 -20.03 -3.92
C ALA A 174 6.53 -20.37 -5.24
N LEU A 175 5.35 -19.78 -5.50
CA LEU A 175 4.66 -19.91 -6.78
C LEU A 175 5.49 -19.31 -7.92
N ALA A 176 6.07 -18.11 -7.73
CA ALA A 176 6.91 -17.48 -8.73
C ALA A 176 8.19 -18.28 -9.04
N TYR A 177 8.78 -18.95 -8.04
CA TYR A 177 9.96 -19.80 -8.23
C TYR A 177 9.64 -21.12 -8.98
N GLY A 178 8.42 -21.64 -8.82
CA GLY A 178 8.02 -22.94 -9.38
C GLY A 178 7.41 -22.90 -10.79
N LEU A 179 7.30 -21.72 -11.40
CA LEU A 179 6.82 -21.51 -12.77
C LEU A 179 7.98 -21.58 -13.78
#